data_AF-A0A0L0SCZ0-F1
#
_entry.id   AF-A0A0L0SCZ0-F1
#
_cell.length_a   1.000
_cell.length_b   1.000
_cell.length_c   1.000
_cell.angle_alpha   90.00
_cell.angle_beta   90.00
_cell.angle_gamma   90.00
#
_symmetry.space_group_name_H-M   'P 1'
#
loop_
_entity.id
_entity.type
_entity.pdbx_description
1 polymer ?
#
loop_
_entity_poly.entity_id
_entity_poly.type
_entity_poly.pdbx_seq_one_letter_code
_entity_poly.pdbx_strand_id
1 'polypeptide(L)'
;MLDTLPLELMLIVCKHLLNCAHSLPQQWPSREASASLAQLARVAPSCYVPAMTTAVRYANLFCLVKPNPDLPGAWIVINERLLCTHDLAVCIDLDLLAPRATDKHGVARPPMYLVVGGSFKDGIPARMAIPVPAMTIRYMKVVFSTWLFDYVVPPHLTALTLEGCRLEMFHVKLLATHLPPTLRRLWLDAIQINSRDLGTLLRQIPAGVRDLAIVDMHLDD
;
A
#
# COMPACT_ATOMS: atom_id res chain seq x y z
N MET A 1 25.28 8.38 -0.10
CA MET A 1 25.45 9.84 0.07
C MET A 1 24.16 10.49 -0.38
N LEU A 2 23.43 11.12 0.53
CA LEU A 2 22.21 11.88 0.23
C LEU A 2 22.52 13.20 -0.49
N ASP A 3 23.79 13.63 -0.44
CA ASP A 3 24.30 14.92 -0.90
C ASP A 3 24.35 15.07 -2.43
N THR A 4 24.05 13.99 -3.17
CA THR A 4 23.96 13.97 -4.63
C THR A 4 22.52 14.01 -5.14
N LEU A 5 21.53 14.07 -4.25
CA LEU A 5 20.14 14.23 -4.64
C LEU A 5 19.88 15.69 -5.05
N PRO A 6 19.08 15.93 -6.10
CA PRO A 6 18.52 17.25 -6.34
C PRO A 6 17.83 17.75 -5.08
N LEU A 7 18.13 18.98 -4.68
CA LEU A 7 17.71 19.57 -3.41
C LEU A 7 16.19 19.49 -3.24
N GLU A 8 15.42 19.60 -4.32
CA GLU A 8 13.96 19.52 -4.32
C GLU A 8 13.45 18.12 -3.94
N LEU A 9 14.12 17.05 -4.39
CA LEU A 9 13.73 15.68 -4.05
C LEU A 9 14.13 15.32 -2.63
N MET A 10 15.31 15.80 -2.20
CA MET A 10 15.72 15.66 -0.81
C MET A 10 14.77 16.44 0.11
N LEU A 11 14.33 17.63 -0.29
CA LEU A 11 13.33 18.41 0.44
C LEU A 11 11.94 17.76 0.45
N ILE A 12 11.49 17.11 -0.62
CA ILE A 12 10.20 16.40 -0.64
C ILE A 12 10.26 15.14 0.24
N VAL A 13 11.30 14.33 0.10
CA VAL A 13 11.50 13.13 0.93
C VAL A 13 11.70 13.54 2.38
N CYS A 14 12.57 14.50 2.70
CA CYS A 14 12.75 15.00 4.06
C CYS A 14 11.48 15.67 4.59
N LYS A 15 10.76 16.49 3.82
CA LYS A 15 9.49 17.10 4.28
C LYS A 15 8.40 16.05 4.53
N HIS A 16 8.33 15.00 3.72
CA HIS A 16 7.40 13.88 3.98
C HIS A 16 7.82 13.00 5.16
N LEU A 17 9.11 12.76 5.34
CA LEU A 17 9.64 12.01 6.48
C LEU A 17 9.59 12.82 7.79
N LEU A 18 9.60 14.15 7.72
CA LEU A 18 9.63 15.06 8.87
C LEU A 18 8.25 15.64 9.23
N ASN A 19 7.30 15.80 8.28
CA ASN A 19 5.96 16.35 8.53
C ASN A 19 4.85 15.27 8.50
N CYS A 20 4.93 14.27 9.36
CA CYS A 20 3.75 13.46 9.72
C CYS A 20 2.67 14.26 10.51
N ALA A 21 2.79 15.58 10.62
CA ALA A 21 1.74 16.45 11.13
C ALA A 21 1.74 17.80 10.39
N HIS A 22 0.67 18.03 9.62
CA HIS A 22 0.21 19.31 9.06
C HIS A 22 0.91 19.88 7.80
N SER A 23 0.09 19.96 6.74
CA SER A 23 0.21 20.73 5.49
C SER A 23 1.34 20.39 4.50
N LEU A 24 0.92 19.76 3.39
CA LEU A 24 1.67 19.64 2.13
C LEU A 24 1.82 21.00 1.42
N PRO A 25 2.86 21.19 0.57
CA PRO A 25 2.98 22.39 -0.25
C PRO A 25 1.81 22.49 -1.24
N GLN A 26 1.22 23.68 -1.39
CA GLN A 26 0.19 23.99 -2.39
C GLN A 26 0.69 23.86 -3.85
N GLN A 27 1.99 23.63 -4.06
CA GLN A 27 2.60 23.54 -5.39
C GLN A 27 2.97 22.11 -5.72
N TRP A 28 2.38 21.63 -6.82
CA TRP A 28 2.63 20.32 -7.39
C TRP A 28 4.09 20.17 -7.81
N PRO A 29 4.68 18.97 -7.68
CA PRO A 29 5.98 18.68 -8.28
C PRO A 29 5.97 19.03 -9.77
N SER A 30 6.96 19.80 -10.21
CA SER A 30 7.12 20.12 -11.63
C SER A 30 7.32 18.81 -12.44
N ARG A 31 7.01 18.85 -13.74
CA ARG A 31 7.18 17.70 -14.65
C ARG A 31 8.63 17.18 -14.67
N GLU A 32 9.58 18.06 -14.36
CA GLU A 32 11.01 17.75 -14.24
C GLU A 32 11.31 16.87 -13.03
N ALA A 33 10.69 17.12 -11.86
CA ALA A 33 10.96 16.36 -10.63
C ALA A 33 10.62 14.86 -10.76
N SER A 34 9.56 14.51 -11.50
CA SER A 34 9.21 13.11 -11.79
C SER A 34 10.21 12.43 -12.73
N ALA A 35 10.74 13.17 -13.72
CA ALA A 35 11.82 12.68 -14.57
C ALA A 35 13.10 12.49 -13.73
N SER A 36 13.33 13.37 -12.75
CA SER A 36 14.45 13.28 -11.81
C SER A 36 14.38 12.04 -10.92
N LEU A 37 13.20 11.52 -10.52
CA LEU A 37 13.08 10.30 -9.72
C LEU A 37 13.43 9.03 -10.51
N ALA A 38 12.93 8.89 -11.73
CA ALA A 38 13.30 7.78 -12.61
C ALA A 38 14.79 7.85 -13.00
N GLN A 39 15.31 9.06 -13.18
CA GLN A 39 16.72 9.30 -13.39
C GLN A 39 17.53 8.99 -12.12
N LEU A 40 17.02 9.31 -10.93
CA LEU A 40 17.64 9.00 -9.63
C LEU A 40 17.77 7.49 -9.40
N ALA A 41 16.72 6.73 -9.73
CA ALA A 41 16.73 5.28 -9.67
C ALA A 41 17.84 4.69 -10.56
N ARG A 42 18.16 5.36 -11.67
CA ARG A 42 19.22 4.98 -12.62
C ARG A 42 20.61 5.45 -12.18
N VAL A 43 20.77 6.70 -11.74
CA VAL A 43 22.08 7.31 -11.45
C VAL A 43 22.57 7.08 -10.02
N ALA A 44 21.67 6.82 -9.07
CA ALA A 44 22.00 6.59 -7.66
C ALA A 44 21.15 5.45 -7.05
N PRO A 45 21.22 4.23 -7.61
CA PRO A 45 20.41 3.09 -7.16
C PRO A 45 20.64 2.75 -5.68
N SER A 46 21.86 2.98 -5.18
CA SER A 46 22.24 2.78 -3.77
C SER A 46 21.54 3.73 -2.80
N CYS A 47 21.03 4.87 -3.26
CA CYS A 47 20.28 5.84 -2.44
C CYS A 47 18.78 5.75 -2.70
N TYR A 48 18.39 5.41 -3.94
CA TYR A 48 16.99 5.23 -4.32
C TYR A 48 16.32 4.06 -3.58
N VAL A 49 16.96 2.88 -3.51
CA VAL A 49 16.36 1.71 -2.85
C VAL A 49 16.11 1.96 -1.35
N PRO A 50 17.06 2.52 -0.57
CA PRO A 50 16.80 2.89 0.82
C PRO A 50 15.74 3.98 0.99
N ALA A 51 15.71 5.01 0.13
CA ALA A 51 14.72 6.08 0.19
C ALA A 51 13.31 5.56 -0.11
N MET A 52 13.15 4.75 -1.16
CA MET A 52 11.89 4.07 -1.47
C MET A 52 11.48 3.09 -0.38
N THR A 53 12.42 2.32 0.15
CA THR A 53 12.15 1.43 1.29
C THR A 53 11.65 2.23 2.48
N THR A 54 12.25 3.39 2.75
CA THR A 54 11.82 4.28 3.83
C THR A 54 10.43 4.86 3.55
N ALA A 55 10.18 5.41 2.37
CA ALA A 55 8.88 5.96 1.98
C ALA A 55 7.76 4.91 2.04
N VAL A 56 8.02 3.70 1.53
CA VAL A 56 7.10 2.55 1.61
C VAL A 56 6.87 2.09 3.05
N ARG A 57 7.81 2.32 3.98
CA ARG A 57 7.55 2.04 5.41
C ARG A 57 6.52 2.98 6.01
N TYR A 58 6.46 4.22 5.54
CA TYR A 58 5.48 5.21 6.01
C TYR A 58 4.16 5.13 5.25
N ALA A 59 4.15 4.51 4.07
CA ALA A 59 2.94 4.13 3.37
C ALA A 59 2.18 3.05 4.16
N ASN A 60 1.15 3.47 4.87
CA ASN A 60 0.27 2.56 5.59
C ASN A 60 -1.00 2.26 4.78
N LEU A 61 -1.51 3.17 3.96
CA LEU A 61 -2.78 2.99 3.26
C LEU A 61 -2.63 2.33 1.89
N PHE A 62 -3.63 1.51 1.53
CA PHE A 62 -3.72 0.84 0.23
C PHE A 62 -5.03 1.20 -0.46
N CYS A 63 -4.96 1.55 -1.75
CA CYS A 63 -6.13 1.85 -2.57
C CYS A 63 -6.12 1.12 -3.91
N LEU A 64 -7.33 0.95 -4.45
CA LEU A 64 -7.54 0.37 -5.77
C LEU A 64 -7.60 1.42 -6.81
N VAL A 65 -6.97 1.15 -7.95
CA VAL A 65 -7.01 2.05 -9.09
C VAL A 65 -7.36 1.32 -10.37
N LYS A 66 -8.04 2.03 -11.27
CA LYS A 66 -8.24 1.63 -12.67
C LYS A 66 -7.80 2.77 -13.59
N PRO A 67 -7.37 2.48 -14.84
CA PRO A 67 -7.10 3.52 -15.81
C PRO A 67 -8.29 4.48 -15.95
N ASN A 68 -7.98 5.78 -16.00
CA ASN A 68 -8.95 6.83 -16.25
C ASN A 68 -9.31 6.83 -17.74
N PRO A 69 -10.58 6.58 -18.13
CA PRO A 69 -10.98 6.60 -19.53
C PRO A 69 -10.92 8.00 -20.15
N ASP A 70 -11.06 9.05 -19.32
CA ASP A 70 -11.10 10.45 -19.75
C ASP A 70 -9.71 11.09 -19.79
N LEU A 71 -8.72 10.53 -19.09
CA LEU A 71 -7.36 11.04 -19.01
C LEU A 71 -6.32 9.93 -19.21
N PRO A 72 -5.78 9.77 -20.43
CA PRO A 72 -4.79 8.74 -20.73
C PRO A 72 -3.56 8.81 -19.82
N GLY A 73 -3.22 7.66 -19.22
CA GLY A 73 -2.08 7.57 -18.29
C GLY A 73 -2.35 8.13 -16.89
N ALA A 74 -3.60 8.42 -16.55
CA ALA A 74 -4.01 8.61 -15.17
C ALA A 74 -4.82 7.41 -14.69
N TRP A 75 -4.93 7.24 -13.38
CA TRP A 75 -5.84 6.27 -12.77
C TRP A 75 -6.89 6.95 -11.88
N ILE A 76 -8.04 6.30 -11.74
CA ILE A 76 -9.13 6.68 -10.84
C ILE A 76 -9.14 5.69 -9.67
N VAL A 77 -9.32 6.20 -8.44
CA VAL A 77 -9.49 5.36 -7.26
C VAL A 77 -10.89 4.77 -7.21
N ILE A 78 -10.99 3.45 -7.02
CA ILE A 78 -12.26 2.69 -7.09
C ILE A 78 -12.93 2.56 -5.71
N ASN A 79 -12.26 2.95 -4.62
CA ASN A 79 -12.80 2.76 -3.26
C ASN A 79 -13.59 3.98 -2.77
N GLU A 80 -14.92 3.88 -2.88
CA GLU A 80 -15.91 4.88 -2.47
C GLU A 80 -15.97 5.13 -0.95
N ARG A 81 -15.25 4.39 -0.10
CA ARG A 81 -15.27 4.60 1.37
C ARG A 81 -14.00 5.20 1.95
N LEU A 82 -12.93 5.31 1.14
CA LEU A 82 -11.74 6.09 1.50
C LEU A 82 -11.93 7.61 1.30
N LEU A 83 -13.16 8.05 0.94
CA LEU A 83 -13.54 9.43 0.60
C LEU A 83 -13.24 10.50 1.68
N CYS A 84 -12.88 10.12 2.90
CA CYS A 84 -12.56 11.09 3.95
C CYS A 84 -11.21 11.78 3.74
N THR A 85 -10.27 11.14 3.02
CA THR A 85 -8.98 11.75 2.68
C THR A 85 -9.05 12.33 1.28
N HIS A 86 -8.93 13.65 1.12
CA HIS A 86 -8.90 14.27 -0.23
C HIS A 86 -7.58 14.00 -0.97
N ASP A 87 -6.55 13.61 -0.23
CA ASP A 87 -5.18 13.43 -0.69
C ASP A 87 -4.80 11.94 -0.62
N LEU A 88 -4.17 11.46 -1.69
CA LEU A 88 -3.71 10.08 -1.85
C LEU A 88 -2.20 9.94 -1.67
N ALA A 89 -1.49 11.02 -1.32
CA ALA A 89 -0.07 10.96 -1.06
C ALA A 89 0.26 9.90 0.01
N VAL A 90 1.30 9.11 -0.26
CA VAL A 90 1.82 8.05 0.62
C VAL A 90 0.93 6.80 0.69
N CYS A 91 -0.04 6.65 -0.22
CA CYS A 91 -0.78 5.40 -0.42
C CYS A 91 -0.04 4.42 -1.35
N ILE A 92 -0.36 3.13 -1.25
CA ILE A 92 0.03 2.12 -2.24
C ILE A 92 -1.19 1.79 -3.11
N ASP A 93 -1.06 2.09 -4.39
CA ASP A 93 -2.04 1.77 -5.43
C ASP A 93 -1.81 0.39 -6.00
N LEU A 94 -2.91 -0.32 -6.27
CA LEU A 94 -2.91 -1.56 -7.03
C LEU A 94 -3.68 -1.41 -8.34
N ASP A 95 -2.98 -1.63 -9.44
CA ASP A 95 -3.60 -1.68 -10.77
C ASP A 95 -4.09 -3.10 -11.05
N LEU A 96 -5.40 -3.30 -10.87
CA LEU A 96 -6.03 -4.61 -11.06
C LEU A 96 -6.24 -4.98 -12.52
N LEU A 97 -6.18 -4.01 -13.44
CA LEU A 97 -6.44 -4.23 -14.86
C LEU A 97 -5.15 -4.41 -15.66
N ALA A 98 -4.01 -4.00 -15.10
CA ALA A 98 -2.71 -4.27 -15.69
C ALA A 98 -2.39 -5.78 -15.70
N PRO A 99 -1.63 -6.27 -16.72
CA PRO A 99 -1.12 -7.63 -16.73
C PRO A 99 -0.37 -7.93 -15.43
N ARG A 100 -0.64 -9.11 -14.85
CA ARG A 100 0.00 -9.52 -13.61
C ARG A 100 1.50 -9.67 -13.82
N ALA A 101 2.27 -9.07 -12.93
CA ALA A 101 3.71 -9.26 -12.89
C ALA A 101 4.03 -10.51 -12.08
N THR A 102 4.72 -11.47 -12.69
CA THR A 102 5.22 -12.65 -12.00
C THR A 102 6.48 -12.28 -11.25
N ASP A 103 6.51 -12.55 -9.94
CA ASP A 103 7.74 -12.37 -9.17
C ASP A 103 8.77 -13.47 -9.46
N LYS A 104 9.97 -13.34 -8.87
CA LYS A 104 11.04 -14.36 -8.97
C LYS A 104 10.66 -15.74 -8.42
N HIS A 105 9.51 -15.88 -7.76
CA HIS A 105 8.98 -17.12 -7.19
C HIS A 105 7.82 -17.69 -8.01
N GLY A 106 7.52 -17.13 -9.20
CA GLY A 106 6.43 -17.60 -10.04
C GLY A 106 5.05 -17.10 -9.59
N VAL A 107 4.96 -16.23 -8.59
CA VAL A 107 3.69 -15.74 -8.06
C VAL A 107 3.28 -14.47 -8.81
N ALA A 108 2.19 -14.58 -9.58
CA ALA A 108 1.60 -13.47 -10.30
C ALA A 108 0.86 -12.52 -9.34
N ARG A 109 1.25 -11.24 -9.33
CA ARG A 109 0.60 -10.18 -8.52
C ARG A 109 0.21 -8.98 -9.38
N PRO A 110 -0.81 -8.21 -8.98
CA PRO A 110 -1.07 -6.92 -9.60
C PRO A 110 0.15 -6.00 -9.41
N PRO A 111 0.49 -5.15 -10.40
CA PRO A 111 1.45 -4.08 -10.22
C PRO A 111 1.06 -3.17 -9.06
N MET A 112 2.04 -2.82 -8.24
CA MET A 112 1.88 -1.95 -7.08
C MET A 112 2.65 -0.65 -7.31
N TYR A 113 2.08 0.47 -6.90
CA TYR A 113 2.69 1.78 -7.03
C TYR A 113 2.63 2.54 -5.71
N LEU A 114 3.71 3.19 -5.31
CA LEU A 114 3.68 4.21 -4.27
C LEU A 114 3.16 5.51 -4.90
N VAL A 115 2.04 6.00 -4.37
CA VAL A 115 1.48 7.30 -4.74
C VAL A 115 2.22 8.38 -3.99
N VAL A 116 2.83 9.29 -4.73
CA VAL A 116 3.48 10.49 -4.16
C VAL A 116 2.62 11.75 -4.33
N GLY A 117 1.49 11.63 -5.02
CA GLY A 117 0.49 12.69 -5.14
C GLY A 117 -0.70 12.26 -5.99
N GLY A 118 -1.88 12.77 -5.66
CA GLY A 118 -3.11 12.48 -6.36
C GLY A 118 -4.31 12.86 -5.50
N SER A 119 -5.48 12.87 -6.10
CA SER A 119 -6.73 13.12 -5.38
C SER A 119 -7.80 12.17 -5.87
N PHE A 120 -8.85 11.97 -5.07
CA PHE A 120 -10.02 11.21 -5.53
C PHE A 120 -10.71 11.88 -6.72
N LYS A 121 -10.68 13.22 -6.77
CA LYS A 121 -11.35 14.02 -7.81
C LYS A 121 -10.61 13.98 -9.13
N ASP A 122 -9.29 14.16 -9.09
CA ASP A 122 -8.45 14.34 -10.27
C ASP A 122 -7.72 13.04 -10.66
N GLY A 123 -7.82 12.02 -9.81
CA GLY A 123 -7.12 10.75 -9.94
C GLY A 123 -5.63 10.84 -9.59
N ILE A 124 -4.91 9.81 -10.00
CA ILE A 124 -3.46 9.68 -9.82
C ILE A 124 -2.80 9.78 -11.19
N PRO A 125 -2.04 10.84 -11.48
CA PRO A 125 -1.27 10.94 -12.71
C PRO A 125 -0.12 9.92 -12.75
N ALA A 126 0.21 9.34 -13.91
CA ALA A 126 1.38 8.46 -14.10
C ALA A 126 2.67 8.93 -13.42
N ARG A 127 2.95 10.22 -13.49
CA ARG A 127 4.16 10.83 -12.91
C ARG A 127 4.19 10.86 -11.39
N MET A 128 3.06 10.62 -10.74
CA MET A 128 2.90 10.60 -9.28
C MET A 128 2.75 9.18 -8.73
N ALA A 129 2.92 8.15 -9.57
CA ALA A 129 2.89 6.75 -9.18
C ALA A 129 4.28 6.14 -9.45
N ILE A 130 4.92 5.64 -8.40
CA ILE A 130 6.25 5.04 -8.50
C ILE A 130 6.10 3.52 -8.35
N PRO A 131 6.51 2.70 -9.32
CA PRO A 131 6.43 1.25 -9.18
C PRO A 131 7.18 0.77 -7.93
N VAL A 132 6.52 -0.04 -7.10
CA VAL A 132 7.11 -0.64 -5.89
C VAL A 132 7.06 -2.16 -5.96
N PRO A 133 8.20 -2.86 -5.76
CA PRO A 133 8.18 -4.31 -5.67
C PRO A 133 7.41 -4.76 -4.41
N ALA A 134 6.56 -5.78 -4.52
CA ALA A 134 5.89 -6.37 -3.36
C ALA A 134 6.88 -6.76 -2.24
N MET A 135 8.11 -7.16 -2.61
CA MET A 135 9.17 -7.52 -1.68
C MET A 135 9.65 -6.37 -0.78
N THR A 136 9.36 -5.10 -1.08
CA THR A 136 9.76 -3.95 -0.25
C THR A 136 8.70 -3.53 0.76
N ILE A 137 7.47 -4.02 0.61
CA ILE A 137 6.36 -3.68 1.51
C ILE A 137 6.54 -4.42 2.84
N ARG A 138 6.48 -3.67 3.94
CA ARG A 138 6.68 -4.19 5.32
C ARG A 138 5.48 -3.93 6.21
N TYR A 139 4.71 -2.89 5.91
CA TYR A 139 3.54 -2.47 6.65
C TYR A 139 2.39 -2.30 5.67
N MET A 140 1.22 -2.76 6.08
CA MET A 140 0.03 -2.73 5.23
C MET A 140 -1.19 -2.50 6.10
N LYS A 141 -1.92 -1.42 5.83
CA LYS A 141 -3.25 -1.16 6.39
C LYS A 141 -4.26 -1.15 5.25
N VAL A 142 -5.25 -2.03 5.37
CA VAL A 142 -6.34 -2.17 4.41
C VAL A 142 -7.62 -1.78 5.10
N VAL A 143 -8.32 -0.82 4.51
CA VAL A 143 -9.49 -0.18 5.11
C VAL A 143 -10.68 -0.36 4.18
N PHE A 144 -11.80 -0.85 4.73
CA PHE A 144 -13.08 -1.03 4.03
C PHE A 144 -12.95 -1.81 2.71
N SER A 145 -12.13 -2.85 2.70
CA SER A 145 -11.71 -3.49 1.45
C SER A 145 -11.54 -5.00 1.61
N THR A 146 -12.21 -5.77 0.76
CA THR A 146 -12.19 -7.24 0.76
C THR A 146 -11.35 -7.83 -0.37
N TRP A 147 -11.05 -7.07 -1.41
CA TRP A 147 -10.31 -7.55 -2.58
C TRP A 147 -8.86 -7.96 -2.28
N LEU A 148 -8.25 -7.43 -1.20
CA LEU A 148 -6.87 -7.81 -0.85
C LEU A 148 -6.73 -9.32 -0.74
N PHE A 149 -7.77 -9.97 -0.24
CA PHE A 149 -7.76 -11.40 0.04
C PHE A 149 -7.78 -12.25 -1.24
N ASP A 150 -8.11 -11.67 -2.40
CA ASP A 150 -7.98 -12.35 -3.70
C ASP A 150 -6.53 -12.45 -4.19
N TYR A 151 -5.58 -11.80 -3.50
CA TYR A 151 -4.19 -11.71 -3.88
C TYR A 151 -3.24 -12.14 -2.76
N VAL A 152 -2.08 -12.65 -3.16
CA VAL A 152 -1.03 -13.02 -2.20
C VAL A 152 -0.45 -11.75 -1.58
N VAL A 153 -0.59 -11.62 -0.27
CA VAL A 153 -0.01 -10.51 0.49
C VAL A 153 1.52 -10.42 0.30
N PRO A 154 2.11 -9.21 0.49
CA PRO A 154 3.55 -9.04 0.37
C PRO A 154 4.34 -10.05 1.22
N PRO A 155 5.31 -10.79 0.64
CA PRO A 155 5.93 -11.95 1.30
C PRO A 155 6.86 -11.59 2.47
N HIS A 156 7.21 -10.31 2.61
CA HIS A 156 8.03 -9.79 3.70
C HIS A 156 7.23 -8.88 4.65
N LEU A 157 5.90 -8.94 4.61
CA LEU A 157 5.06 -8.13 5.47
C LEU A 157 5.35 -8.44 6.95
N THR A 158 5.48 -7.39 7.76
CA THR A 158 5.77 -7.46 9.20
C THR A 158 4.61 -6.97 10.05
N ALA A 159 3.80 -6.05 9.54
CA ALA A 159 2.54 -5.67 10.15
C ALA A 159 1.41 -5.63 9.12
N LEU A 160 0.27 -6.21 9.49
CA LEU A 160 -0.97 -6.13 8.75
C LEU A 160 -2.07 -5.55 9.65
N THR A 161 -2.73 -4.50 9.18
CA THR A 161 -3.93 -3.94 9.80
C THR A 161 -5.08 -4.08 8.82
N LEU A 162 -6.16 -4.73 9.25
CA LEU A 162 -7.42 -4.80 8.53
C LEU A 162 -8.44 -3.99 9.32
N GLU A 163 -9.07 -3.00 8.68
CA GLU A 163 -10.02 -2.11 9.32
C GLU A 163 -11.33 -2.06 8.52
N GLY A 164 -12.47 -2.30 9.17
CA GLY A 164 -13.77 -2.12 8.54
C GLY A 164 -14.07 -3.09 7.38
N CYS A 165 -13.35 -4.20 7.29
CA CYS A 165 -13.54 -5.20 6.24
C CYS A 165 -14.60 -6.24 6.64
N ARG A 166 -15.36 -6.72 5.65
CA ARG A 166 -16.24 -7.89 5.81
C ARG A 166 -15.55 -9.15 5.29
N LEU A 167 -15.17 -10.05 6.19
CA LEU A 167 -14.46 -11.27 5.85
C LEU A 167 -15.43 -12.45 5.73
N GLU A 168 -15.78 -12.78 4.49
CA GLU A 168 -16.45 -14.05 4.19
C GLU A 168 -15.50 -15.25 4.32
N MET A 169 -16.05 -16.44 4.54
CA MET A 169 -15.31 -17.70 4.72
C MET A 169 -14.17 -17.91 3.70
N PHE A 170 -14.43 -17.59 2.43
CA PHE A 170 -13.44 -17.71 1.36
C PHE A 170 -12.24 -16.77 1.60
N HIS A 171 -12.50 -15.50 1.90
CA HIS A 171 -11.47 -14.51 2.20
C HIS A 171 -10.66 -14.89 3.45
N VAL A 172 -11.31 -15.45 4.47
CA VAL A 172 -10.64 -15.91 5.69
C VAL A 172 -9.65 -17.04 5.39
N LYS A 173 -10.06 -18.02 4.58
CA LYS A 173 -9.18 -19.12 4.17
C LYS A 173 -8.00 -18.63 3.35
N LEU A 174 -8.22 -17.71 2.40
CA LEU A 174 -7.15 -17.13 1.60
C LEU A 174 -6.19 -16.32 2.46
N LEU A 175 -6.71 -15.44 3.33
CA LEU A 175 -5.89 -14.68 4.27
C LEU A 175 -5.03 -15.62 5.12
N ALA A 176 -5.65 -16.60 5.77
CA ALA A 176 -4.98 -17.59 6.59
C ALA A 176 -3.85 -18.34 5.84
N THR A 177 -4.08 -18.67 4.56
CA THR A 177 -3.10 -19.39 3.73
C THR A 177 -1.92 -18.50 3.31
N HIS A 178 -2.15 -17.19 3.20
CA HIS A 178 -1.17 -16.26 2.64
C HIS A 178 -0.44 -15.41 3.70
N LEU A 179 -0.81 -15.48 4.99
CA LEU A 179 -0.07 -14.76 6.03
C LEU A 179 1.42 -15.13 6.01
N PRO A 180 2.32 -14.15 5.78
CA PRO A 180 3.72 -14.47 5.59
C PRO A 180 4.36 -14.82 6.95
N PRO A 181 5.34 -15.74 6.97
CA PRO A 181 6.03 -16.13 8.21
C PRO A 181 6.81 -14.96 8.84
N THR A 182 7.03 -13.87 8.11
CA THR A 182 7.65 -12.64 8.61
C THR A 182 6.71 -11.76 9.43
N LEU A 183 5.41 -12.05 9.45
CA LEU A 183 4.42 -11.24 10.15
C LEU A 183 4.68 -11.25 11.66
N ARG A 184 4.75 -10.06 12.24
CA ARG A 184 4.98 -9.84 13.67
C ARG A 184 3.78 -9.18 14.35
N ARG A 185 3.00 -8.41 13.60
CA ARG A 185 1.86 -7.65 14.11
C ARG A 185 0.65 -7.87 13.23
N LEU A 186 -0.48 -8.21 13.84
CA LEU A 186 -1.76 -8.36 13.17
C LEU A 186 -2.81 -7.56 13.95
N TRP A 187 -3.45 -6.63 13.29
CA TRP A 187 -4.53 -5.83 13.86
C TRP A 187 -5.80 -6.04 13.04
N LEU A 188 -6.85 -6.50 13.71
CA LEU A 188 -8.19 -6.63 13.16
C LEU A 188 -9.07 -5.59 13.86
N ASP A 189 -9.58 -4.63 13.12
CA ASP A 189 -10.38 -3.50 13.63
C ASP A 189 -11.70 -3.41 12.89
N ALA A 190 -12.82 -3.28 13.59
CA ALA A 190 -14.15 -3.14 12.98
C ALA A 190 -14.45 -4.21 11.90
N ILE A 191 -13.92 -5.43 12.08
CA ILE A 191 -14.08 -6.52 11.11
C ILE A 191 -15.39 -7.26 11.37
N GLN A 192 -16.13 -7.49 10.29
CA GLN A 192 -17.29 -8.39 10.30
C GLN A 192 -16.86 -9.77 9.82
N ILE A 193 -17.01 -10.79 10.68
CA ILE A 193 -16.57 -12.17 10.42
C ILE A 193 -17.43 -13.16 11.23
N ASN A 194 -17.75 -14.33 10.67
CA ASN A 194 -18.43 -15.39 11.43
C ASN A 194 -17.52 -15.96 12.52
N SER A 195 -18.10 -16.31 13.67
CA SER A 195 -17.36 -16.86 14.83
C SER A 195 -16.49 -18.08 14.51
N ARG A 196 -16.98 -19.01 13.67
CA ARG A 196 -16.25 -20.21 13.23
C ARG A 196 -15.05 -19.85 12.36
N ASP A 197 -15.24 -18.89 11.47
CA ASP A 197 -14.19 -18.45 10.54
C ASP A 197 -13.10 -17.67 11.27
N LEU A 198 -13.47 -16.84 12.26
CA LEU A 198 -12.48 -16.21 13.14
C LEU A 198 -11.62 -17.26 13.84
N GLY A 199 -12.24 -18.31 14.39
CA GLY A 199 -11.49 -19.42 14.99
C GLY A 199 -10.52 -20.09 14.01
N THR A 200 -10.89 -20.19 12.73
CA THR A 200 -10.03 -20.71 11.67
C THR A 200 -8.86 -19.77 11.39
N LEU A 201 -9.12 -18.46 11.29
CA LEU A 201 -8.08 -17.44 11.08
C LEU A 201 -7.05 -17.45 12.21
N LEU A 202 -7.51 -17.44 13.46
CA LEU A 202 -6.65 -17.38 14.64
C LEU A 202 -5.69 -18.58 14.73
N ARG A 203 -6.14 -19.78 14.32
CA ARG A 203 -5.31 -20.99 14.29
C ARG A 203 -4.21 -20.96 13.23
N GLN A 204 -4.37 -20.13 12.20
CA GLN A 204 -3.44 -20.01 11.08
C GLN A 204 -2.55 -18.77 11.19
N ILE A 205 -2.65 -18.03 12.30
CA ILE A 205 -1.73 -16.93 12.59
C ILE A 205 -0.30 -17.51 12.68
N PRO A 206 0.67 -16.96 11.94
CA PRO A 206 2.05 -17.40 12.04
C PRO A 206 2.55 -17.31 13.48
N ALA A 207 3.24 -18.36 13.96
CA ALA A 207 3.82 -18.39 15.31
C ALA A 207 4.79 -17.22 15.61
N GLY A 208 5.22 -16.50 14.57
CA GLY A 208 6.03 -15.31 14.67
C GLY A 208 5.31 -14.03 15.11
N VAL A 209 3.98 -14.02 15.16
CA VAL A 209 3.17 -12.87 15.57
C VAL A 209 3.26 -12.65 17.07
N ARG A 210 3.62 -11.43 17.47
CA ARG A 210 3.82 -11.01 18.87
C ARG A 210 2.76 -10.04 19.32
N ASP A 211 2.30 -9.18 18.41
CA ASP A 211 1.27 -8.19 18.68
C ASP A 211 0.01 -8.58 17.90
N LEU A 212 -1.01 -9.06 18.60
CA LEU A 212 -2.33 -9.34 18.05
C LEU A 212 -3.34 -8.39 18.70
N ALA A 213 -4.00 -7.57 17.89
CA ALA A 213 -5.09 -6.71 18.33
C ALA A 213 -6.37 -7.09 17.60
N ILE A 214 -7.45 -7.25 18.36
CA ILE A 214 -8.79 -7.56 17.86
C ILE A 214 -9.72 -6.54 18.52
N VAL A 215 -10.20 -5.57 17.73
CA VAL A 215 -10.91 -4.39 18.20
C VAL A 215 -12.22 -4.27 17.43
N ASP A 216 -13.32 -3.95 18.12
CA ASP A 216 -14.64 -3.68 17.52
C ASP A 216 -15.14 -4.77 16.54
N MET A 217 -14.90 -6.04 16.83
CA MET A 217 -15.37 -7.15 15.99
C MET A 217 -16.90 -7.26 15.99
N HIS A 218 -17.47 -7.45 14.81
CA HIS A 218 -18.85 -7.89 14.66
C HIS A 218 -18.86 -9.39 14.33
N LEU A 219 -19.28 -10.20 15.30
CA LEU A 219 -19.38 -11.64 15.15
C LEU A 219 -20.80 -12.00 14.70
N ASP A 220 -20.91 -12.46 13.46
CA ASP A 220 -22.13 -13.08 12.96
C ASP A 220 -22.22 -14.52 13.49
N ASP A 221 -23.43 -14.98 13.84
CA ASP A 221 -23.73 -16.36 14.27
C ASP A 221 -23.52 -17.38 13.14
#